data_AF-A0A9W6SJ98-F1
#
_entry.id   AF-A0A9W6SJ98-F1
#
_cell.length_a   1.000
_cell.length_b   1.000
_cell.length_c   1.000
_cell.angle_alpha   90.00
_cell.angle_beta   90.00
_cell.angle_gamma   90.00
#
_symmetry.space_group_name_H-M   'P 1'
#
loop_
_entity.id
_entity.type
_entity.pdbx_description
1 polymer ?
#
loop_
_entity_poly.entity_id
_entity_poly.type
_entity_poly.pdbx_seq_one_letter_code
_entity_poly.pdbx_strand_id
1 'polypeptide(L)' 'MHDGYTDQQIADELYLGMRTVEREINRLMRMSGSRSRFTLGAAATRLGWLGAATH' A
#
# COMPACT_ATOMS: atom_id res chain seq x y z
N MET A 1 -15.18 4.80 8.19
CA MET A 1 -14.46 5.71 7.27
C MET A 1 -13.37 4.89 6.59
N HIS A 2 -13.57 4.66 5.29
CA HIS A 2 -12.72 4.01 4.28
C HIS A 2 -12.03 2.67 4.62
N ASP A 3 -12.72 1.58 4.28
CA ASP A 3 -12.23 0.20 4.28
C ASP A 3 -11.08 0.01 3.28
N GLY A 4 -9.87 -0.09 3.81
CA GLY A 4 -8.72 -0.72 3.18
C GLY A 4 -8.06 -1.64 4.20
N TYR A 5 -7.38 -2.68 3.74
CA TYR A 5 -6.68 -3.62 4.64
C TYR A 5 -5.75 -2.88 5.60
N THR A 6 -5.77 -3.22 6.89
CA THR A 6 -4.72 -2.78 7.83
C THR A 6 -3.37 -3.40 7.46
N ASP A 7 -2.27 -2.87 7.98
CA ASP A 7 -0.94 -3.48 7.79
C ASP A 7 -0.91 -4.92 8.32
N GLN A 8 -1.65 -5.20 9.41
CA GLN A 8 -1.80 -6.56 9.96
C GLN A 8 -2.55 -7.48 9.01
N GLN A 9 -3.68 -7.04 8.44
CA GLN A 9 -4.40 -7.89 7.49
C GLN A 9 -3.60 -8.11 6.19
N ILE A 10 -2.78 -7.15 5.76
CA ILE A 10 -1.83 -7.35 4.64
C ILE A 10 -0.75 -8.36 5.01
N ALA A 11 -0.20 -8.25 6.23
CA ALA A 11 0.81 -9.17 6.73
C ALA A 11 0.27 -10.60 6.75
N ASP A 12 -0.95 -10.79 7.26
CA ASP A 12 -1.60 -12.09 7.34
C ASP A 12 -1.92 -12.65 5.95
N GLU A 13 -2.51 -11.84 5.06
CA GLU A 13 -2.87 -12.26 3.69
C GLU A 13 -1.65 -12.64 2.83
N LEU A 14 -0.53 -11.92 3.01
CA LEU A 14 0.69 -12.16 2.25
C LEU A 14 1.67 -13.10 2.96
N TYR A 15 1.31 -13.62 4.15
CA TYR A 15 2.19 -14.41 5.02
C TYR A 15 3.54 -13.72 5.31
N LEU A 16 3.51 -12.41 5.50
CA LEU A 16 4.67 -11.56 5.79
C LEU A 16 4.66 -11.09 7.25
N GLY A 17 5.84 -10.78 7.78
CA GLY A 17 5.93 -10.09 9.06
C GLY A 17 5.54 -8.61 8.95
N MET A 18 4.94 -8.03 10.00
CA MET A 18 4.57 -6.61 10.07
C MET A 18 5.71 -5.66 9.68
N ARG A 19 6.94 -5.95 10.13
CA ARG A 19 8.12 -5.15 9.78
C ARG A 19 8.44 -5.17 8.29
N THR A 20 8.13 -6.26 7.60
CA THR A 20 8.31 -6.36 6.14
C THR A 20 7.28 -5.49 5.43
N VAL A 21 6.00 -5.57 5.85
CA VAL A 21 4.92 -4.74 5.31
C VAL A 21 5.23 -3.25 5.49
N GLU A 22 5.61 -2.83 6.70
CA GLU A 22 5.99 -1.45 7.00
C GLU A 22 7.17 -0.98 6.13
N ARG A 23 8.19 -1.82 5.95
CA ARG A 23 9.35 -1.47 5.11
C ARG A 23 8.96 -1.29 3.64
N GLU A 24 8.12 -2.16 3.10
CA GLU A 24 7.68 -2.06 1.71
C GLU A 24 6.75 -0.86 1.50
N ILE A 25 5.82 -0.58 2.43
CA ILE A 25 5.00 0.64 2.36
C ILE A 25 5.89 1.89 2.40
N ASN A 26 6.87 1.94 3.29
CA ASN A 26 7.83 3.05 3.35
C ASN A 26 8.65 3.18 2.07
N ARG A 27 9.03 2.07 1.44
CA ARG A 27 9.72 2.08 0.14
C ARG A 27 8.82 2.64 -0.94
N LEU A 28 7.58 2.18 -1.05
CA LEU A 28 6.61 2.65 -2.02
C LEU A 28 6.32 4.14 -1.84
N MET A 29 6.15 4.60 -0.59
CA MET A 29 5.99 6.02 -0.27
C MET A 29 7.19 6.86 -0.75
N ARG A 30 8.43 6.39 -0.55
CA ARG A 30 9.61 7.08 -1.08
C ARG A 30 9.63 7.12 -2.60
N MET A 31 9.25 6.03 -3.26
CA MET A 31 9.22 5.94 -4.73
C MET A 31 8.14 6.84 -5.34
N SER A 32 6.99 7.00 -4.68
CA SER A 32 5.89 7.84 -5.15
C SER A 32 5.96 9.30 -4.66
N GLY A 33 6.89 9.62 -3.75
CA GLY A 33 6.96 10.91 -3.07
C GLY A 33 5.82 11.14 -2.06
N SER A 34 5.13 10.07 -1.65
CA SER A 34 4.00 10.12 -0.72
C SER A 34 4.48 10.21 0.74
N ARG A 35 3.73 10.92 1.58
CA ARG A 35 4.05 11.13 3.01
C ARG A 35 3.19 10.31 3.96
N SER A 36 2.18 9.62 3.42
CA SER A 36 1.29 8.75 4.18
C SER A 36 0.76 7.64 3.28
N ARG A 37 0.36 6.52 3.88
CA ARG A 37 -0.28 5.41 3.16
C ARG A 37 -1.51 5.85 2.36
N PHE A 38 -2.30 6.78 2.89
CA PHE A 38 -3.46 7.32 2.17
C PHE A 38 -3.05 8.04 0.88
N THR A 39 -2.05 8.94 0.98
CA THR A 39 -1.52 9.64 -0.21
C THR A 39 -0.77 8.71 -1.16
N LEU A 40 -0.22 7.60 -0.65
CA LEU A 40 0.34 6.53 -1.48
C LEU A 40 -0.76 5.83 -2.30
N GLY A 41 -1.90 5.51 -1.72
CA GLY A 41 -3.04 4.93 -2.46
C GLY A 41 -3.49 5.83 -3.62
N ALA A 42 -3.67 7.12 -3.36
CA ALA A 42 -4.01 8.09 -4.41
C ALA A 42 -2.92 8.24 -5.48
N ALA A 43 -1.63 8.26 -5.07
CA ALA A 43 -0.51 8.32 -6.00
C ALA A 43 -0.39 7.06 -6.86
N ALA A 44 -0.62 5.88 -6.28
CA ALA A 44 -0.59 4.59 -6.97
C ALA A 44 -1.63 4.55 -8.11
N THR A 45 -2.83 5.09 -7.90
CA THR A 45 -3.83 5.24 -8.97
C THR A 45 -3.33 6.18 -10.07
N ARG A 46 -2.81 7.36 -9.71
CA ARG A 46 -2.31 8.35 -10.68
C ARG A 46 -1.10 7.84 -11.49
N LEU A 47 -0.24 7.04 -10.86
CA LEU A 47 0.92 6.42 -11.48
C LEU A 47 0.56 5.14 -12.25
N GLY A 48 -0.70 4.69 -12.21
CA GLY A 48 -1.16 3.48 -12.91
C GLY A 48 -0.65 2.17 -12.31
N TRP A 49 -0.26 2.15 -11.03
CA TRP A 49 0.22 0.94 -10.33
C TRP A 49 -0.92 -0.01 -9.98
N LEU A 50 -2.08 0.55 -9.66
CA LEU A 50 -3.30 -0.21 -9.47
C LEU A 50 -3.87 -0.43 -10.87
N GLY A 51 -3.55 -1.58 -11.48
CA GLY A 51 -4.17 -1.98 -12.75
C GLY A 51 -5.68 -1.85 -12.65
N ALA A 52 -6.35 -1.52 -13.76
CA ALA A 52 -7.82 -1.51 -13.78
C ALA A 52 -8.27 -2.86 -13.21
N ALA A 53 -8.90 -2.84 -12.04
CA ALA A 53 -9.23 -4.05 -11.31
C ALA A 53 -10.12 -4.92 -12.19
N THR A 54 -9.52 -5.84 -12.94
CA THR A 54 -10.20 -6.97 -13.52
C THR A 54 -10.51 -7.86 -12.33
N HIS A 55 -11.80 -7.93 -12.00
CA HIS A 55 -12.45 -8.72 -10.97
C HIS A 55 -11.70 -10.00 -10.58
#